data_AF-A0AAU3KP25-F1
#
_entry.id   AF-A0AAU3KP25-F1
#
_cell.length_a   1.000
_cell.length_b   1.000
_cell.length_c   1.000
_cell.angle_alpha   90.00
_cell.angle_beta   90.00
_cell.angle_gamma   90.00
#
_symmetry.space_group_name_H-M   'P 1'
#
loop_
_entity.id
_entity.type
_entity.pdbx_description
1 polymer ?
#
loop_
_entity_poly.entity_id
_entity_poly.type
_entity_poly.pdbx_seq_one_letter_code
_entity_poly.pdbx_strand_id
1 'polypeptide(L)'
;MLRLIIGVAAGYVLGAKAGRVRYEQISKTTRAIGESPVTRKLVQVGRQKLSDKLSTEPKLEPMVPLDERTTILVPHDQLRR
;
A
#
# COMPACT_ATOMS: atom_id res chain seq x y z
N MET A 1 -26.44 -16.98 42.65
CA MET A 1 -26.81 -16.26 41.40
C MET A 1 -26.15 -14.88 41.30
N LEU A 2 -26.45 -13.93 42.19
CA LEU A 2 -25.94 -12.55 42.11
C LEU A 2 -24.40 -12.43 42.04
N ARG A 3 -23.67 -13.18 42.86
CA ARG A 3 -22.19 -13.21 42.85
C ARG A 3 -21.60 -13.63 41.50
N LEU A 4 -22.26 -14.55 40.80
CA LEU A 4 -21.83 -15.07 39.51
C LEU A 4 -22.02 -14.01 38.42
N ILE A 5 -23.16 -13.32 38.44
CA ILE A 5 -23.46 -12.20 37.55
C ILE A 5 -22.44 -11.07 37.73
N ILE A 6 -22.10 -10.73 38.98
CA ILE A 6 -21.09 -9.71 39.29
C ILE A 6 -19.72 -10.12 38.76
N GLY A 7 -19.32 -11.39 38.94
CA GLY A 7 -18.05 -11.90 38.41
C GLY A 7 -17.95 -11.82 36.89
N VAL A 8 -19.01 -12.21 36.18
CA VAL A 8 -19.08 -12.12 34.70
C VAL A 8 -19.03 -10.67 34.23
N ALA A 9 -19.81 -9.77 34.86
CA ALA A 9 -19.82 -8.36 34.51
C ALA A 9 -18.44 -7.71 34.74
N ALA A 10 -17.80 -8.00 35.87
CA ALA A 10 -16.45 -7.51 36.17
C ALA A 10 -15.42 -8.04 35.16
N GLY A 11 -15.47 -9.34 34.83
CA GLY A 11 -14.60 -9.96 33.84
C GLY A 11 -14.75 -9.33 32.45
N TYR A 12 -15.99 -9.05 32.02
CA TYR A 12 -16.27 -8.41 30.73
C TYR A 12 -15.73 -6.97 30.69
N VAL A 13 -15.96 -6.17 31.73
CA VAL A 13 -15.48 -4.78 31.79
C VAL A 13 -13.96 -4.72 31.83
N LEU A 14 -13.31 -5.59 32.62
CA LEU A 14 -11.86 -5.66 32.70
C LEU A 14 -11.24 -6.13 31.39
N GLY A 15 -11.82 -7.16 30.74
CA GLY A 15 -11.39 -7.64 29.42
C GLY A 15 -11.53 -6.58 28.34
N ALA A 16 -12.67 -5.89 28.29
CA ALA A 16 -12.92 -4.79 27.34
C ALA A 16 -11.96 -3.60 27.58
N LYS A 17 -11.66 -3.28 28.84
CA LYS A 17 -10.75 -2.18 29.19
C LYS A 17 -9.28 -2.52 28.89
N ALA A 18 -8.86 -3.76 29.09
CA ALA A 18 -7.48 -4.21 28.84
C ALA A 18 -7.06 -4.04 27.37
N GLY A 19 -7.98 -4.25 26.42
CA GLY A 19 -7.71 -4.05 24.99
C GLY A 19 -7.52 -2.60 24.57
N ARG A 20 -8.17 -1.65 25.27
CA ARG A 20 -8.22 -0.24 24.85
C ARG A 20 -6.85 0.45 24.90
N VAL A 21 -6.03 0.17 25.92
CA VAL A 21 -4.71 0.81 26.09
C VAL A 21 -3.74 0.41 24.97
N ARG A 22 -3.69 -0.89 24.63
CA ARG A 22 -2.87 -1.41 23.53
C ARG A 22 -3.41 -0.93 22.18
N TYR A 23 -4.74 -0.89 22.02
CA TYR A 23 -5.38 -0.43 20.80
C TYR A 23 -5.08 1.05 20.50
N GLU A 24 -5.12 1.91 21.51
CA GLU A 24 -4.74 3.32 21.41
C GLU A 24 -3.28 3.51 20.98
N GLN A 25 -2.36 2.71 21.51
CA GLN A 25 -0.94 2.77 21.13
C GLN A 25 -0.74 2.37 19.66
N ILE A 26 -1.39 1.29 19.25
CA ILE A 26 -1.32 0.83 17.86
C ILE A 26 -1.98 1.88 16.95
N SER A 27 -3.20 2.33 17.24
CA SER A 27 -3.93 3.27 16.36
C SER A 27 -3.21 4.60 16.18
N LYS A 28 -2.60 5.15 17.24
CA LYS A 28 -1.77 6.36 17.16
C LYS A 28 -0.56 6.15 16.27
N THR A 29 0.08 4.98 16.37
CA THR A 29 1.23 4.61 15.54
C THR A 29 0.81 4.43 14.08
N THR A 30 -0.29 3.74 13.79
CA THR A 30 -0.80 3.57 12.42
C THR A 30 -1.19 4.91 11.80
N ARG A 31 -1.80 5.80 12.59
CA ARG A 31 -2.18 7.15 12.13
C ARG A 31 -0.96 8.01 11.84
N ALA A 32 0.03 8.02 12.72
CA ALA A 32 1.29 8.72 12.51
C ALA A 32 2.08 8.19 11.30
N ILE A 33 2.07 6.87 11.09
CA ILE A 33 2.69 6.26 9.91
C ILE A 33 1.91 6.62 8.65
N GLY A 34 0.57 6.60 8.68
CA GLY A 34 -0.28 6.97 7.54
C GLY A 34 -0.17 8.44 7.13
N GLU A 35 0.04 9.34 8.10
CA GLU A 35 0.21 10.78 7.88
C GLU A 35 1.65 11.16 7.47
N SER A 36 2.60 10.22 7.49
CA SER A 36 4.00 10.47 7.11
C SER A 36 4.17 10.66 5.59
N PRO A 37 4.92 11.69 5.14
CA PRO A 37 5.21 11.91 3.73
C PRO A 37 6.00 10.76 3.10
N VAL A 38 6.74 9.98 3.90
CA VAL A 38 7.47 8.79 3.44
C VAL A 38 6.50 7.68 3.04
N THR A 39 5.50 7.40 3.87
CA THR A 39 4.46 6.40 3.58
C THR A 39 3.67 6.77 2.34
N ARG A 40 3.32 8.05 2.17
CA ARG A 40 2.62 8.52 0.96
C ARG A 40 3.45 8.32 -0.31
N LYS A 41 4.76 8.61 -0.26
CA LYS A 41 5.69 8.34 -1.36
C LYS A 41 5.79 6.85 -1.67
N LEU A 42 5.89 6.00 -0.65
CA LEU A 42 5.93 4.54 -0.83
C LEU A 42 4.66 3.98 -1.48
N VAL A 43 3.49 4.45 -1.05
CA VAL A 43 2.20 4.05 -1.65
C VAL A 43 2.12 4.49 -3.11
N GLN A 44 2.55 5.72 -3.42
CA GLN A 44 2.54 6.23 -4.80
C GLN A 44 3.49 5.44 -5.71
N VAL A 45 4.72 5.19 -5.26
CA VAL A 45 5.71 4.38 -6.00
C VAL A 45 5.22 2.94 -6.15
N GLY A 46 4.63 2.37 -5.12
CA GLY A 46 4.05 1.02 -5.16
C GLY A 46 2.92 0.92 -6.17
N ARG A 47 2.00 1.89 -6.18
CA ARG A 47 0.91 1.98 -7.17
C ARG A 47 1.47 2.10 -8.57
N GLN A 48 2.47 2.96 -8.78
CA GLN A 48 3.08 3.13 -10.10
C GLN A 48 3.78 1.85 -10.59
N LYS A 49 4.57 1.19 -9.74
CA LYS A 49 5.21 -0.10 -10.07
C LYS A 49 4.19 -1.20 -10.34
N LEU A 50 3.05 -1.19 -9.65
CA LEU A 50 1.97 -2.13 -9.90
C LEU A 50 1.28 -1.84 -11.24
N SER A 51 1.02 -0.57 -11.54
CA SER A 51 0.52 -0.14 -12.85
C SER A 51 1.49 -0.51 -13.97
N ASP A 52 2.79 -0.30 -13.80
CA ASP A 52 3.80 -0.69 -14.80
C ASP A 52 3.81 -2.21 -15.06
N LYS A 53 3.55 -3.01 -14.03
CA LYS A 53 3.50 -4.49 -14.13
C LYS A 53 2.18 -5.03 -14.69
N LEU A 54 1.08 -4.33 -14.45
CA LEU A 54 -0.25 -4.70 -14.95
C LEU A 54 -0.55 -4.08 -16.32
N SER A 55 0.21 -3.05 -16.71
CA SER A 55 0.08 -2.42 -18.01
C SER A 55 0.39 -3.46 -19.10
N THR A 56 -0.61 -3.67 -19.95
CA THR A 56 -0.52 -4.51 -21.17
C THR A 56 0.01 -3.70 -22.35
N GLU A 57 0.27 -2.39 -22.18
CA GLU A 57 0.93 -1.59 -23.20
C GLU A 57 2.41 -1.98 -23.30
N PRO A 58 2.89 -2.41 -24.48
CA PRO A 58 4.29 -2.71 -24.69
C PRO A 58 5.11 -1.44 -24.45
N LYS A 59 6.14 -1.54 -23.61
CA LYS A 59 7.06 -0.43 -23.36
C LYS A 59 7.74 -0.08 -24.70
N LEU A 60 7.43 1.10 -25.22
CA LEU A 60 7.98 1.59 -26.46
C LEU A 60 9.43 2.03 -26.23
N GLU A 61 10.36 1.43 -26.95
CA GLU A 61 11.77 1.80 -26.93
C GLU A 61 12.16 2.40 -28.30
N PRO A 62 12.94 3.50 -28.32
CA PRO A 62 13.39 4.10 -29.57
C PRO A 62 14.44 3.20 -30.22
N MET A 63 14.02 2.41 -31.21
CA MET A 63 14.89 1.39 -31.80
C MET A 63 15.75 1.93 -32.95
N VAL A 64 15.25 2.85 -33.78
CA VAL A 64 16.03 3.43 -34.90
C VAL A 64 15.50 4.83 -35.27
N PRO A 65 16.37 5.84 -35.46
CA PRO A 65 15.97 7.11 -36.08
C PRO A 65 15.65 6.91 -37.57
N LEU A 66 14.46 7.34 -38.01
CA LEU A 66 14.07 7.29 -39.43
C LEU A 66 14.70 8.46 -40.21
N ASP A 67 14.92 9.60 -39.54
CA ASP A 67 15.71 10.75 -40.01
C ASP A 67 16.33 11.49 -38.79
N GLU A 68 17.21 12.48 -39.02
CA GLU A 68 17.80 13.37 -38.01
C GLU A 68 16.80 14.06 -37.07
N ARG A 69 15.50 14.12 -37.44
CA ARG A 69 14.42 14.78 -36.69
C ARG A 69 13.28 13.86 -36.25
N THR A 70 13.24 12.59 -36.69
CA THR A 70 12.07 11.72 -36.49
C THR A 70 12.46 10.34 -35.93
N THR A 71 12.11 10.09 -34.67
CA THR A 71 12.26 8.78 -34.02
C THR A 71 10.94 8.01 -34.05
N ILE A 72 10.98 6.76 -34.54
CA ILE A 72 9.86 5.83 -34.43
C ILE A 72 10.03 5.02 -33.13
N LEU A 73 8.96 4.97 -32.36
CA LEU A 73 8.84 4.21 -31.12
C LEU A 73 8.31 2.81 -31.45
N VAL A 74 9.06 1.77 -31.10
CA VAL A 74 8.71 0.37 -31.41
C VAL A 74 8.57 -0.43 -30.11
N PRO A 75 7.56 -1.32 -29.99
CA PRO A 75 7.42 -2.23 -28.86
C PRO A 75 8.68 -3.07 -28.58
N HIS A 76 9.09 -3.18 -27.30
CA HIS A 76 10.31 -3.89 -26.86
C HIS A 76 10.38 -5.38 -27.27
N ASP A 77 9.24 -6.04 -27.49
CA ASP A 77 9.15 -7.41 -27.99
C ASP A 77 9.64 -7.58 -29.44
N GLN A 78 9.66 -6.51 -30.23
CA GLN A 78 10.17 -6.52 -31.62
C GLN A 78 11.66 -6.20 -31.74
N LEU A 79 12.31 -5.76 -30.65
CA LEU A 79 13.74 -5.41 -30.60
C LEU A 79 14.69 -6.62 -30.61
N ARG A 80 14.17 -7.85 -30.40
CA ARG A 80 14.96 -9.06 -30.14
C ARG A 80 14.87 -10.12 -31.25
N ARG A 81 14.84 -9.70 -32.52
CA ARG A 81 14.87 -10.61 -33.67
C ARG A 81 16.06 -10.34 -34.57
#